data_AF-A0A212S2A4-F1
#
_entry.id   AF-A0A212S2A4-F1
#
_cell.length_a   1.000
_cell.length_b   1.000
_cell.length_c   1.000
_cell.angle_alpha   90.00
_cell.angle_beta   90.00
_cell.angle_gamma   90.00
#
_symmetry.space_group_name_H-M   'P 1'
#
loop_
_entity.id
_entity.type
_entity.pdbx_description
1 polymer ?
#
loop_
_entity_poly.entity_id
_entity_poly.type
_entity_poly.pdbx_seq_one_letter_code
_entity_poly.pdbx_strand_id
1 'polypeptide(L)' 'MLKWAIIFFIISLIAGFFGFTGIAGASRGIAKVLFFIFVVIFLVFLVMTLMAGSIIL' A
#
# COMPACT_ATOMS: atom_id res chain seq x y z
N MET A 1 -18.00 16.34 6.69
CA MET A 1 -16.88 15.39 6.46
C MET A 1 -16.34 14.80 7.76
N LEU A 2 -16.01 15.61 8.78
CA LEU A 2 -15.48 15.15 10.06
C LEU A 2 -16.32 14.05 10.77
N LYS A 3 -17.66 14.17 10.71
CA LYS A 3 -18.58 13.16 11.25
C LYS A 3 -18.39 11.77 10.62
N TRP A 4 -18.23 11.72 9.30
CA TRP A 4 -18.01 10.47 8.58
C TRP A 4 -16.64 9.86 8.90
N ALA A 5 -15.59 10.69 8.99
CA ALA A 5 -14.24 10.24 9.36
C ALA A 5 -14.20 9.57 10.74
N ILE A 6 -14.89 10.15 11.73
CA ILE A 6 -14.99 9.59 13.08
C ILE A 6 -15.74 8.25 13.08
N ILE A 7 -16.82 8.14 12.30
CA ILE A 7 -17.58 6.89 12.17
C ILE A 7 -16.71 5.79 11.57
N PHE A 8 -15.99 6.06 10.48
CA PHE A 8 -15.08 5.09 9.86
C PHE A 8 -13.91 4.69 10.78
N PHE A 9 -13.39 5.63 11.57
CA PHE A 9 -12.35 5.36 12.56
C PHE A 9 -12.83 4.35 13.62
N ILE A 10 -14.04 4.55 14.14
CA ILE A 10 -14.64 3.64 15.13
C ILE A 10 -14.89 2.26 14.52
N ILE A 11 -15.41 2.19 13.29
CA ILE A 11 -15.64 0.93 12.56
C ILE A 11 -14.33 0.17 12.37
N SER A 12 -13.26 0.85 11.97
CA SER A 12 -11.93 0.24 11.81
C SER A 12 -11.38 -0.29 13.13
N LEU A 13 -11.59 0.42 14.24
CA LEU A 13 -11.13 -0.02 15.56
C LEU A 13 -11.85 -1.29 15.98
N ILE A 14 -13.18 -1.33 15.83
CA ILE A 14 -14.03 -2.48 16.14
C ILE A 14 -13.65 -3.66 15.25
N ALA A 15 -13.52 -3.46 13.94
CA ALA A 15 -13.09 -4.50 13.01
C ALA A 15 -11.67 -5.02 13.31
N GLY A 16 -10.75 -4.16 13.71
CA GLY A 16 -9.42 -4.59 14.17
C GLY A 16 -9.50 -5.44 15.44
N PHE A 17 -10.36 -5.04 16.39
CA PHE A 17 -10.52 -5.68 17.70
C PHE A 17 -11.21 -7.04 17.62
N PHE A 18 -12.25 -7.17 16.77
CA PHE A 18 -12.99 -8.42 16.56
C PHE A 18 -12.21 -9.50 15.80
N GLY A 19 -10.94 -9.28 15.50
CA GLY A 19 -10.13 -10.33 14.90
C GLY A 19 -10.55 -10.63 13.46
N PHE A 20 -10.99 -9.62 12.69
CA PHE A 20 -10.98 -9.68 11.22
C PHE A 20 -9.54 -9.83 10.66
N THR A 21 -8.58 -10.20 11.50
CA THR A 21 -7.22 -10.66 11.25
C THR A 21 -7.14 -11.89 10.35
N GLY A 22 -8.20 -12.71 10.26
CA GLY A 22 -8.26 -13.87 9.36
C GLY A 22 -8.24 -13.47 7.88
N ILE A 23 -9.14 -12.57 7.48
CA ILE A 23 -9.16 -12.00 6.12
C ILE A 23 -7.99 -11.03 5.95
N ALA A 24 -7.66 -10.25 6.98
CA ALA A 24 -6.51 -9.35 6.93
C ALA A 24 -5.17 -10.10 6.80
N GLY A 25 -5.10 -11.37 7.22
CA GLY A 25 -3.96 -12.25 7.06
C GLY A 25 -3.80 -12.72 5.61
N ALA A 26 -4.88 -13.17 4.98
CA ALA A 26 -4.91 -13.51 3.56
C ALA A 26 -4.59 -12.29 2.68
N SER A 27 -5.22 -11.15 2.97
CA SER A 27 -4.91 -9.87 2.30
C SER A 27 -3.48 -9.40 2.55
N ARG A 28 -2.87 -9.68 3.72
CA ARG A 28 -1.45 -9.37 3.99
C ARG A 28 -0.52 -10.13 3.07
N GLY A 29 -0.83 -11.39 2.75
CA GLY A 29 -0.06 -12.20 1.81
C GLY A 29 -0.07 -11.58 0.41
N ILE A 30 -1.26 -11.26 -0.09
CA ILE A 30 -1.45 -10.66 -1.41
C ILE A 30 -0.80 -9.27 -1.50
N ALA A 31 -0.97 -8.44 -0.46
CA ALA A 31 -0.38 -7.11 -0.39
C ALA A 31 1.15 -7.14 -0.44
N LYS A 32 1.81 -8.11 0.21
CA LYS A 32 3.28 -8.26 0.16
C LYS A 32 3.78 -8.54 -1.26
N VAL A 33 3.09 -9.43 -1.98
CA VAL A 33 3.46 -9.78 -3.37
C VAL A 33 3.30 -8.55 -4.27
N LEU A 34 2.17 -7.85 -4.17
CA LEU A 34 1.90 -6.66 -4.97
C LEU A 34 2.86 -5.51 -4.66
N PHE A 35 3.20 -5.30 -3.38
CA PHE A 35 4.18 -4.31 -2.95
C PHE A 35 5.57 -4.63 -3.52
N PHE A 36 5.98 -5.90 -3.51
CA PHE A 36 7.28 -6.30 -4.07
C PHE A 36 7.34 -6.05 -5.58
N ILE A 37 6.29 -6.42 -6.31
CA ILE A 37 6.17 -6.15 -7.76
C ILE A 37 6.26 -4.63 -8.02
N PHE A 38 5.52 -3.84 -7.26
CA PHE A 38 5.55 -2.39 -7.37
C PHE A 38 6.95 -1.82 -7.14
N VAL A 39 7.65 -2.26 -6.09
CA VAL A 39 9.02 -1.83 -5.80
C VAL A 39 9.98 -2.18 -6.93
N VAL A 40 9.91 -3.40 -7.48
CA VAL A 40 10.77 -3.80 -8.60
C VAL A 40 10.52 -2.92 -9.83
N ILE A 41 9.25 -2.71 -10.21
CA ILE A 41 8.90 -1.85 -11.34
C ILE A 41 9.36 -0.42 -11.07
N PHE A 42 9.08 0.11 -9.87
CA PHE A 42 9.49 1.46 -9.47
C PHE A 42 11.01 1.63 -9.56
N LEU A 43 11.81 0.67 -9.09
CA LEU A 43 13.26 0.73 -9.19
C LEU A 43 13.75 0.71 -10.64
N VAL A 44 13.15 -0.12 -11.50
CA VAL A 44 13.48 -0.16 -12.93
C VAL A 44 13.19 1.20 -13.58
N PHE A 45 12.01 1.76 -13.35
CA PHE A 45 11.64 3.08 -13.86
C PHE A 45 12.51 4.19 -13.27
N LEU A 46 12.86 4.11 -11.99
CA LEU A 46 13.70 5.07 -11.30
C LEU A 46 15.11 5.09 -11.91
N VAL A 47 15.69 3.91 -12.15
CA VAL A 47 17.00 3.80 -12.81
C VAL A 47 16.92 4.29 -14.25
N MET A 48 15.89 3.89 -15.01
CA MET A 48 15.69 4.38 -16.38
C MET A 48 15.54 5.90 -16.44
N THR A 49 14.76 6.52 -15.54
CA THR A 49 14.54 7.97 -15.55
C THR A 49 15.76 8.74 -15.04
N LEU A 50 16.47 8.23 -14.02
CA LEU A 50 17.73 8.82 -13.57
C LEU A 50 18.78 8.80 -14.68
N MET A 51 18.91 7.66 -15.38
CA MET A 51 19.80 7.55 -16.53
C MET A 51 19.34 8.44 -17.69
N ALA A 52 18.05 8.44 -18.04
CA ALA A 52 17.50 9.29 -19.10
C ALA A 52 17.69 10.79 -18.81
N GLY A 53 17.44 11.22 -17.57
CA GLY A 53 17.67 12.60 -17.13
C GLY A 53 19.15 13.02 -17.23
N SER A 54 20.07 12.10 -16.96
CA SER A 54 21.52 12.37 -17.10
C SER A 54 22.00 12.47 -18.55
N ILE A 55 21.25 11.95 -19.53
CA ILE A 55 21.62 12.01 -20.96
C ILE A 55 21.13 13.32 -21.60
N ILE A 56 20.13 13.98 -20.99
CA ILE A 56 19.44 15.16 -21.55
C ILE A 56 20.02 16.48 -21.00
N LEU A 57 20.80 16.44 -19.91
CA LEU A 57 21.37 17.61 -19.22
C LEU A 57 22.88 17.67 -19.41
#